data_AF-A0A2S9GA88-F1
#
_entry.id   AF-A0A2S9GA88-F1
#
_cell.length_a   1.000
_cell.length_b   1.000
_cell.length_c   1.000
_cell.angle_alpha   90.00
_cell.angle_beta   90.00
_cell.angle_gamma   90.00
#
_symmetry.space_group_name_H-M   'P 1'
#
loop_
_entity.id
_entity.type
_entity.pdbx_description
1 polymer ?
#
loop_
_entity_poly.entity_id
_entity_poly.type
_entity_poly.pdbx_seq_one_letter_code
_entity_poly.pdbx_strand_id
1 'polypeptide(L)'
;ICGEESALIESCEGKRGTPRLKPPYPIQQGYLGKPTAVNNVETFAAASRVTAEGAEWFRSMGTADSAGTRLLSVAGDCRAPGVY
;
A
#
# COMPACT_ATOMS: atom_id res chain seq x y z
N ILE A 1 -10.85 3.70 9.17
CA ILE A 1 -10.32 5.08 9.37
C ILE A 1 -8.80 5.06 9.46
N CYS A 2 -8.18 4.29 10.38
CA CYS A 2 -6.72 4.16 10.50
C CYS A 2 -5.98 3.50 9.31
N GLY A 3 -6.67 3.18 8.22
CA GLY A 3 -6.06 2.69 6.97
C GLY A 3 -5.63 3.82 6.03
N GLU A 4 -6.00 5.07 6.31
CA GLU A 4 -5.45 6.24 5.62
C GLU A 4 -4.04 6.54 6.16
N GLU A 5 -3.12 6.94 5.28
CA GLU A 5 -1.70 7.12 5.57
C GLU A 5 -1.42 7.91 6.85
N SER A 6 -1.99 9.11 6.98
CA SER A 6 -1.74 9.99 8.13
C SER A 6 -2.48 9.54 9.38
N ALA A 7 -3.67 8.95 9.23
CA ALA A 7 -4.41 8.35 10.33
C ALA A 7 -3.69 7.11 10.92
N LEU A 8 -3.03 6.32 10.08
CA LEU A 8 -2.17 5.21 10.51
C LEU A 8 -1.01 5.73 11.36
N ILE A 9 -0.34 6.78 10.89
CA ILE A 9 0.78 7.42 11.60
C ILE A 9 0.32 7.93 12.98
N GLU A 10 -0.79 8.65 13.06
CA GLU A 10 -1.35 9.12 14.33
C GLU A 10 -1.65 7.96 15.28
N SER A 11 -2.23 6.87 14.77
CA SER A 11 -2.48 5.66 15.55
C SER A 11 -1.19 5.01 16.07
N CYS A 12 -0.13 4.96 15.25
CA CYS A 12 1.18 4.45 15.64
C CYS A 12 1.90 5.34 16.65
N GLU A 13 1.56 6.63 16.72
CA GLU A 13 2.02 7.57 17.75
C GLU A 13 1.19 7.50 19.04
N GLY A 14 0.22 6.58 19.14
CA GLY A 14 -0.65 6.42 20.30
C GLY A 14 -1.77 7.45 20.40
N LYS A 15 -2.01 8.23 19.34
CA LYS A 15 -3.08 9.22 19.26
C LYS A 15 -4.33 8.61 18.62
N ARG A 16 -5.42 9.37 18.62
CA ARG A 16 -6.61 9.01 17.84
C ARG A 16 -6.24 8.99 16.36
N GLY A 17 -6.54 7.90 15.66
CA GLY A 17 -6.29 7.73 14.21
C GLY A 17 -7.20 8.59 13.34
N THR A 18 -7.12 9.91 13.51
CA THR A 18 -7.77 10.91 12.67
C THR A 18 -6.76 11.36 11.60
N PRO A 19 -7.16 11.49 10.33
CA PRO A 19 -6.26 12.02 9.30
C PRO A 19 -5.71 13.39 9.68
N ARG A 20 -4.42 13.63 9.41
CA ARG A 20 -3.79 14.95 9.60
C ARG A 20 -4.26 15.89 8.49
N LEU A 21 -4.41 17.17 8.83
CA LEU A 21 -4.58 18.20 7.82
C LEU A 21 -3.27 18.36 7.04
N LYS A 22 -3.32 18.24 5.72
CA LYS A 22 -2.18 18.40 4.82
C LYS A 22 -2.18 19.86 4.33
N PRO A 23 -1.03 20.56 4.22
CA PRO A 23 0.35 20.18 4.57
C PRO A 23 0.73 20.40 6.05
N PRO A 24 1.84 19.78 6.56
CA PRO A 24 2.85 19.01 5.83
C PRO A 24 2.39 17.58 5.47
N TYR A 25 2.89 17.05 4.35
CA TYR A 25 2.63 15.66 3.95
C TYR A 25 3.54 14.68 4.72
N PRO A 26 3.10 13.43 4.95
CA PRO A 26 3.88 12.41 5.67
C PRO A 26 5.30 12.18 5.12
N ILE A 27 5.46 12.27 3.80
CA ILE A 27 6.77 12.17 3.12
C ILE A 27 7.76 13.25 3.58
N GLN A 28 7.29 14.39 4.11
CA GLN A 28 8.11 15.45 4.68
C GLN A 28 8.17 15.32 6.20
N GLN A 29 7.01 15.15 6.85
CA GLN A 29 6.87 15.04 8.31
C GLN A 29 5.77 14.03 8.65
N GLY A 30 6.17 12.78 8.83
CA GLY A 30 5.30 11.65 9.15
C GLY A 30 5.48 11.20 10.60
N TYR A 31 5.86 9.94 10.79
CA TYR A 31 5.99 9.30 12.09
C TYR A 31 7.09 9.96 12.94
N LEU A 32 6.72 10.41 14.13
CA LEU A 32 7.60 11.12 15.07
C LEU A 32 8.29 12.34 14.41
N GLY A 33 7.60 13.00 13.49
CA GLY A 33 8.10 14.15 12.73
C GLY A 33 9.15 13.82 11.67
N LYS A 34 9.44 12.54 11.40
CA LYS A 34 10.41 12.12 10.40
C LYS A 34 9.75 11.85 9.04
N PRO A 35 10.45 12.09 7.92
CA PRO A 35 10.00 11.67 6.59
C PRO A 35 9.56 10.21 6.60
N THR A 36 8.31 9.94 6.20
CA THR A 36 7.73 8.59 6.24
C THR A 36 6.91 8.34 4.98
N ALA A 37 7.13 7.20 4.33
CA ALA A 37 6.28 6.71 3.25
C ALA A 37 5.50 5.49 3.74
N VAL A 38 4.18 5.49 3.57
CA VAL A 38 3.33 4.34 3.89
C VAL A 38 2.94 3.64 2.60
N ASN A 39 3.33 2.38 2.46
CA ASN A 39 2.94 1.53 1.35
C ASN A 39 2.13 0.34 1.84
N ASN A 40 1.23 -0.17 1.00
CA ASN A 40 0.49 -1.39 1.28
C ASN A 40 1.44 -2.60 1.28
N VAL A 41 1.08 -3.65 2.03
CA VAL A 41 1.84 -4.92 2.08
C VAL A 41 2.05 -5.52 0.69
N GLU A 42 1.04 -5.50 -0.17
CA GLU A 42 1.13 -6.03 -1.54
C GLU A 42 2.18 -5.29 -2.37
N THR A 43 2.36 -3.98 -2.14
CA THR A 43 3.40 -3.18 -2.81
C THR A 43 4.80 -3.61 -2.40
N PHE A 44 5.03 -3.89 -1.11
CA PHE A 44 6.32 -4.41 -0.65
C PHE A 44 6.59 -5.83 -1.15
N ALA A 45 5.56 -6.68 -1.21
CA ALA A 45 5.67 -8.02 -1.81
C ALA A 45 5.98 -7.95 -3.32
N ALA A 46 5.39 -7.01 -4.04
CA ALA A 46 5.73 -6.76 -5.44
C ALA A 46 7.17 -6.26 -5.58
N ALA A 47 7.61 -5.30 -4.74
CA ALA A 47 8.98 -4.78 -4.78
C ALA A 47 10.04 -5.86 -4.55
N SER A 48 9.79 -6.81 -3.64
CA SER A 48 10.72 -7.94 -3.42
C SER A 48 10.79 -8.85 -4.65
N ARG A 49 9.66 -9.14 -5.31
CA ARG A 49 9.61 -9.92 -6.56
C ARG A 49 10.31 -9.19 -7.71
N VAL A 50 10.09 -7.89 -7.86
CA VAL A 50 10.79 -7.05 -8.86
C VAL A 50 12.30 -7.07 -8.64
N THR A 51 12.74 -7.04 -7.37
CA THR A 51 14.17 -7.11 -7.04
C THR A 51 14.79 -8.46 -7.41
N ALA A 52 14.02 -9.55 -7.27
CA ALA A 52 14.50 -10.90 -7.57
C ALA A 52 14.45 -11.26 -9.06
N GLU A 53 13.39 -10.88 -9.77
CA GLU A 53 13.09 -11.32 -11.14
C GLU A 53 13.38 -10.23 -12.20
N GLY A 54 13.56 -8.98 -11.76
CA GLY A 54 13.78 -7.82 -12.62
C GLY A 54 12.51 -7.07 -13.03
N ALA A 55 12.70 -5.83 -13.50
CA ALA A 55 11.60 -4.96 -13.89
C ALA A 55 10.90 -5.39 -15.19
N GLU A 56 11.63 -6.00 -16.13
CA GLU A 56 11.07 -6.49 -17.39
C GLU A 56 10.09 -7.64 -17.14
N TRP A 57 10.45 -8.58 -16.26
CA TRP A 57 9.55 -9.66 -15.82
C TRP A 57 8.25 -9.10 -15.22
N PHE A 58 8.35 -8.09 -14.36
CA PHE A 58 7.15 -7.48 -13.78
C PHE A 58 6.28 -6.78 -14.84
N ARG A 59 6.91 -6.10 -15.81
CA ARG A 59 6.23 -5.39 -16.91
C ARG A 59 5.70 -6.30 -18.00
N SER A 60 6.15 -7.54 -18.11
CA SER A 60 5.59 -8.51 -19.06
C SER A 60 4.20 -9.01 -18.66
N MET A 61 3.73 -8.66 -17.45
CA MET A 61 2.40 -8.96 -16.94
C MET A 61 1.55 -7.69 -16.83
N GLY A 62 0.23 -7.84 -16.95
CA GLY A 62 -0.72 -6.73 -16.84
C GLY A 62 -0.89 -5.96 -18.15
N THR A 63 -1.19 -4.66 -18.04
CA THR A 63 -1.35 -3.76 -19.20
C THR A 63 -0.19 -2.76 -19.28
N ALA A 64 -0.11 -2.00 -20.36
CA ALA A 64 0.92 -0.98 -20.54
C ALA A 64 0.94 0.06 -19.40
N ASP A 65 -0.22 0.42 -18.87
CA ASP A 65 -0.39 1.41 -17.80
C ASP A 65 -0.41 0.78 -16.40
N SER A 66 -0.76 -0.51 -16.29
CA SER A 66 -0.88 -1.25 -15.03
C SER A 66 -0.07 -2.54 -15.08
N ALA A 67 1.24 -2.41 -14.91
CA ALA A 67 2.19 -3.53 -14.93
C ALA A 67 2.07 -4.42 -13.68
N GLY A 68 2.38 -5.70 -13.86
CA GLY A 68 2.42 -6.72 -12.80
C GLY A 68 1.10 -7.46 -12.60
N THR A 69 0.97 -8.07 -11.43
CA THR A 69 -0.22 -8.83 -11.03
C THR A 69 -0.89 -8.15 -9.84
N ARG A 70 -2.18 -8.43 -9.64
CA ARG A 70 -2.97 -7.92 -8.53
C ARG A 70 -3.68 -9.06 -7.81
N LEU A 71 -3.62 -9.07 -6.49
CA LEU A 71 -4.43 -9.96 -5.67
C LEU A 71 -5.86 -9.45 -5.58
N LEU A 72 -6.81 -10.32 -5.89
CA LEU A 72 -8.23 -10.04 -5.87
C LEU A 72 -8.90 -10.80 -4.72
N SER A 73 -9.42 -10.06 -3.75
CA SER A 73 -10.26 -10.59 -2.68
C SER A 73 -11.70 -10.72 -3.18
N VAL A 74 -12.11 -11.92 -3.57
CA VAL A 74 -13.47 -12.23 -4.03
C VAL A 74 -14.32 -12.66 -2.82
N ALA A 75 -15.38 -11.93 -2.56
CA ALA A 75 -16.33 -12.19 -1.47
C ALA A 75 -17.75 -11.78 -1.87
N GLY A 76 -18.75 -12.21 -1.10
CA GLY A 76 -20.18 -11.98 -1.37
C GLY A 76 -20.87 -13.20 -1.97
N ASP A 77 -21.95 -12.96 -2.72
CA ASP A 77 -22.77 -14.02 -3.33
C ASP A 77 -22.04 -14.64 -4.54
N CYS A 78 -21.10 -15.52 -4.24
CA CYS A 78 -20.27 -16.19 -5.22
C CYS A 78 -20.04 -17.65 -4.82
N ARG A 79 -19.86 -18.51 -5.82
CA ARG A 79 -19.66 -19.96 -5.60
C ARG A 79 -18.32 -20.28 -4.95
N ALA A 80 -17.30 -19.44 -5.13
CA ALA A 80 -15.92 -19.71 -4.70
C ALA A 80 -15.24 -18.43 -4.16
N PRO A 81 -15.55 -18.01 -2.92
CA PRO A 81 -14.87 -16.89 -2.27
C PRO A 81 -13.40 -17.23 -1.98
N GLY A 82 -12.53 -16.23 -2.04
CA GLY A 82 -11.10 -16.44 -1.82
C GLY A 82 -10.22 -15.28 -2.30
N VAL A 83 -8.90 -15.45 -2.17
CA VAL A 83 -7.88 -14.57 -2.74
C VAL A 83 -7.35 -15.23 -4.00
N TYR A 84 -7.40 -14.51 -5.12
CA TYR A 84 -6.96 -14.97 -6.45
C TYR A 84 -5.91 -14.04 -7.02
#